data_AF-A0A924TUP0-F1
#
_entry.id   AF-A0A924TUP0-F1
#
_cell.length_a   1.000
_cell.length_b   1.000
_cell.length_c   1.000
_cell.angle_alpha   90.00
_cell.angle_beta   90.00
_cell.angle_gamma   90.00
#
_symmetry.space_group_name_H-M   'P 1'
#
loop_
_entity.id
_entity.type
_entity.pdbx_description
1 polymer ?
#
loop_
_entity_poly.entity_id
_entity_poly.type
_entity_poly.pdbx_seq_one_letter_code
_entity_poly.pdbx_strand_id
1 'polypeptide(L)'
;MNCGADHHNLVRGDADNDALNHIACLMPTLDAVMRGGGRLNDTGLPPRWGPGRHGPGDNAFDYFLDPFGSAIEYPAEVEQIDDRRHLGSPTDWAW
;
A
#
# COMPACT_ATOMS: atom_id res chain seq x y z
N MET A 1 -4.12 2.87 11.55
CA MET A 1 -5.25 2.39 12.38
C MET A 1 -5.75 1.10 11.77
N ASN A 2 -6.08 0.10 12.59
CA ASN A 2 -6.54 -1.20 12.14
C ASN A 2 -7.84 -1.64 12.81
N CYS A 3 -8.57 -2.52 12.14
CA CYS A 3 -9.60 -3.37 12.70
C CYS A 3 -9.22 -4.81 12.32
N GLY A 4 -9.06 -5.70 13.29
CA GLY A 4 -8.51 -7.03 13.06
C GLY A 4 -6.97 -7.04 13.04
N ALA A 5 -6.40 -8.07 12.41
CA ALA A 5 -4.97 -8.35 12.47
C ALA A 5 -4.12 -7.60 11.45
N ASP A 6 -4.71 -7.04 10.38
CA ASP A 6 -3.91 -6.30 9.39
C ASP A 6 -3.25 -5.04 10.00
N HIS A 7 -2.01 -4.76 9.61
CA HIS A 7 -1.24 -3.60 10.07
C HIS A 7 -2.02 -2.27 10.02
N HIS A 8 -2.82 -2.06 8.98
CA HIS A 8 -3.78 -0.96 8.92
C HIS A 8 -4.95 -1.29 7.99
N ASN A 9 -6.08 -0.64 8.27
CA ASN A 9 -7.23 -0.55 7.37
C ASN A 9 -7.46 0.91 6.93
N LEU A 10 -6.97 1.87 7.72
CA LEU A 10 -7.00 3.29 7.40
C LEU A 10 -5.72 3.96 7.89
N VAL A 11 -5.15 4.79 7.03
CA VAL A 11 -3.95 5.60 7.28
C VAL A 11 -4.32 7.06 7.17
N ARG A 12 -3.75 7.87 8.06
CA ARG A 12 -3.82 9.33 8.00
C ARG A 12 -2.42 9.87 7.80
N GLY A 13 -2.23 10.58 6.69
CA GLY A 13 -1.03 11.39 6.45
C GLY A 13 -1.25 12.83 6.90
N ASP A 14 -0.15 13.53 7.19
CA ASP A 14 -0.15 14.97 7.34
C ASP A 14 0.10 15.63 5.98
N ALA A 15 -0.73 16.59 5.59
CA ALA A 15 -0.72 17.24 4.28
C ALA A 15 -1.29 18.66 4.38
N ASP A 16 -1.10 19.46 3.33
CA ASP A 16 -1.61 20.84 3.25
C ASP A 16 -3.10 20.92 2.89
N ASN A 17 -3.75 19.78 2.63
CA ASN A 17 -5.17 19.68 2.31
C ASN A 17 -5.80 18.38 2.82
N ASP A 18 -7.14 18.37 2.83
CA ASP A 18 -7.94 17.17 3.05
C ASP A 18 -8.17 16.48 1.70
N ALA A 19 -7.53 15.33 1.49
CA ALA A 19 -7.65 14.56 0.27
C ALA A 19 -7.57 13.06 0.52
N LEU A 20 -8.18 12.28 -0.39
CA LEU A 20 -7.94 10.85 -0.48
C LEU A 20 -6.56 10.64 -1.10
N ASN A 21 -5.64 10.01 -0.36
CA ASN A 21 -4.31 9.72 -0.87
C ASN A 21 -4.32 8.57 -1.88
N HIS A 22 -4.81 7.38 -1.46
CA HIS A 22 -4.98 6.21 -2.31
C HIS A 22 -6.01 5.24 -1.73
N ILE A 23 -6.47 4.29 -2.56
CA ILE A 23 -7.26 3.13 -2.14
C ILE A 23 -6.43 1.87 -2.40
N ALA A 24 -6.32 1.00 -1.40
CA ALA A 24 -5.59 -0.25 -1.50
C ALA A 24 -6.53 -1.44 -1.78
N CYS A 25 -6.16 -2.28 -2.76
CA CYS A 25 -6.86 -3.52 -3.09
C CYS A 25 -5.95 -4.71 -2.78
N LEU A 26 -6.10 -5.29 -1.59
CA LEU A 26 -5.24 -6.37 -1.09
C LEU A 26 -5.19 -7.55 -2.06
N MET A 27 -3.98 -7.89 -2.47
CA MET A 27 -3.67 -9.03 -3.33
C MET A 27 -3.22 -10.23 -2.49
N PRO A 28 -3.50 -11.47 -2.94
CA PRO A 28 -3.21 -12.65 -2.14
C PRO A 28 -1.71 -12.96 -2.00
N THR A 29 -0.87 -12.53 -2.94
CA THR A 29 0.58 -12.77 -2.95
C THR A 29 1.33 -11.66 -3.69
N LEU A 30 2.63 -11.50 -3.44
CA LEU A 30 3.51 -10.64 -4.26
C LEU A 30 3.42 -10.97 -5.75
N ASP A 31 3.39 -12.26 -6.07
CA ASP A 31 3.18 -12.78 -7.42
C ASP A 31 1.90 -12.25 -8.09
N ALA A 32 0.83 -12.08 -7.31
CA ALA A 32 -0.43 -11.52 -7.78
C ALA A 32 -0.34 -10.00 -7.99
N VAL A 33 0.44 -9.28 -7.16
CA VAL A 33 0.78 -7.87 -7.38
C VAL A 33 1.50 -7.72 -8.72
N MET A 34 2.58 -8.49 -8.94
CA MET A 34 3.38 -8.42 -10.17
C MET A 34 2.55 -8.77 -11.43
N ARG A 35 1.72 -9.82 -11.36
CA ARG A 35 0.83 -10.20 -12.47
C ARG A 35 -0.26 -9.14 -12.72
N GLY A 36 -0.81 -8.55 -11.66
CA GLY A 36 -1.79 -7.48 -11.76
C GLY A 36 -1.20 -6.23 -12.40
N GLY A 37 -0.02 -5.81 -11.95
CA GLY A 37 0.70 -4.67 -12.52
C GLY A 37 1.07 -4.87 -13.99
N GLY A 38 1.53 -6.07 -14.37
CA GLY A 38 1.78 -6.40 -15.79
C GLY A 38 0.52 -6.26 -16.65
N ARG A 39 -0.64 -6.76 -16.17
CA ARG A 39 -1.91 -6.62 -16.90
C ARG A 39 -2.35 -5.17 -17.04
N LEU A 40 -2.23 -4.36 -15.99
CA LEU A 40 -2.58 -2.94 -16.06
C LEU A 40 -1.67 -2.19 -17.03
N ASN A 41 -0.37 -2.49 -16.99
CA ASN A 41 0.60 -1.96 -17.94
C ASN A 41 0.23 -2.29 -19.41
N ASP A 42 -0.15 -3.54 -19.70
CA ASP A 42 -0.59 -3.96 -21.04
C ASP A 42 -1.85 -3.22 -21.51
N THR A 43 -2.66 -2.70 -20.59
CA THR A 43 -3.87 -1.90 -20.89
C THR A 43 -3.62 -0.40 -20.94
N GLY A 44 -2.36 0.06 -20.83
CA GLY A 44 -2.00 1.47 -20.85
C GLY A 44 -2.12 2.18 -19.50
N LEU A 45 -2.22 1.43 -18.40
CA LEU A 45 -2.21 1.92 -17.02
C LEU A 45 -0.92 1.46 -16.32
N PRO A 46 0.26 2.01 -16.65
CA PRO A 46 1.52 1.57 -16.08
C PRO A 46 1.61 1.92 -14.58
N PRO A 47 2.44 1.17 -13.82
CA PRO A 47 2.87 1.58 -12.49
C PRO A 47 3.33 3.04 -12.44
N ARG A 48 2.91 3.76 -11.41
CA ARG A 48 3.28 5.14 -11.12
C ARG A 48 4.33 5.21 -10.04
N TRP A 49 4.34 4.24 -9.13
CA TRP A 49 5.37 4.07 -8.12
C TRP A 49 5.40 2.61 -7.66
N GLY A 50 6.59 2.02 -7.67
CA GLY A 50 6.78 0.59 -7.41
C GLY A 50 7.20 -0.20 -8.67
N PRO A 51 7.21 -1.55 -8.59
CA PRO A 51 6.93 -2.34 -7.39
C PRO A 51 7.99 -2.11 -6.29
N GLY A 52 7.59 -2.20 -5.03
CA GLY A 52 8.45 -1.95 -3.88
C GLY A 52 7.98 -2.66 -2.61
N ARG A 53 8.62 -2.32 -1.48
CA ARG A 53 8.26 -2.82 -0.15
C ARG A 53 8.31 -1.67 0.85
N HIS A 54 7.25 -1.50 1.63
CA HIS A 54 7.19 -0.46 2.64
C HIS A 54 8.02 -0.84 3.86
N GLY A 55 8.58 0.16 4.55
CA GLY A 55 9.14 -0.04 5.89
C GLY A 55 8.02 -0.31 6.91
N PRO A 56 7.05 0.61 7.07
CA PRO A 56 5.86 0.36 7.89
C PRO A 56 4.97 -0.72 7.28
N GLY A 57 4.55 -1.70 8.10
CA GLY A 57 3.64 -2.77 7.68
C GLY A 57 4.26 -3.84 6.78
N ASP A 58 5.53 -3.66 6.38
CA ASP A 58 6.33 -4.59 5.57
C ASP A 58 5.56 -5.20 4.38
N ASN A 59 4.64 -4.45 3.78
CA ASN A 59 3.88 -4.95 2.65
C ASN A 59 4.63 -4.68 1.34
N ALA A 60 4.55 -5.64 0.42
CA ALA A 60 4.81 -5.34 -0.99
C ALA A 60 3.77 -4.34 -1.48
N PHE A 61 4.15 -3.51 -2.45
CA PHE A 61 3.24 -2.54 -3.08
C PHE A 61 3.55 -2.35 -4.56
N ASP A 62 2.52 -1.94 -5.30
CA ASP A 62 2.62 -1.30 -6.60
C ASP A 62 1.45 -0.30 -6.77
N TYR A 63 1.74 0.93 -7.20
CA TYR A 63 0.74 2.01 -7.30
C TYR A 63 0.43 2.37 -8.74
N PHE A 64 -0.85 2.64 -9.01
CA PHE A 64 -1.38 3.02 -10.32
C PHE A 64 -2.25 4.26 -10.20
N LEU A 65 -2.58 4.91 -11.33
CA LEU A 65 -3.72 5.83 -11.39
C LEU A 65 -4.87 5.14 -12.11
N ASP A 66 -6.07 5.25 -11.54
CA ASP A 66 -7.30 4.91 -12.25
C ASP A 66 -7.59 5.93 -13.38
N PRO A 67 -8.59 5.67 -14.25
CA PRO A 67 -8.96 6.61 -15.32
C PRO A 67 -9.44 7.99 -14.87
N PHE A 68 -9.77 8.16 -13.59
CA PHE A 68 -10.22 9.42 -12.99
C PHE A 68 -9.09 10.15 -12.24
N GLY A 69 -7.89 9.55 -12.16
CA GLY A 69 -6.72 10.11 -11.51
C GLY A 69 -6.56 9.74 -10.04
N SER A 70 -7.38 8.84 -9.48
CA SER A 70 -7.22 8.35 -8.11
C SER A 70 -6.05 7.35 -8.04
N ALA A 71 -5.23 7.43 -6.98
CA ALA A 71 -4.19 6.45 -6.78
C ALA A 71 -4.76 5.14 -6.24
N ILE A 72 -4.39 4.02 -6.86
CA ILE A 72 -4.77 2.67 -6.48
C ILE A 72 -3.51 1.89 -6.12
N GLU A 73 -3.49 1.24 -4.96
CA GLU A 73 -2.40 0.36 -4.52
C GLU A 73 -2.80 -1.10 -4.68
N TYR A 74 -1.89 -1.92 -5.21
CA TYR A 74 -1.92 -3.37 -5.05
C TYR A 74 -0.90 -3.77 -3.99
N PRO A 75 -1.31 -3.90 -2.70
CA PRO A 75 -0.44 -4.44 -1.68
C PRO A 75 -0.55 -5.96 -1.60
N ALA A 76 0.49 -6.60 -1.06
CA ALA A 76 0.44 -7.98 -0.59
C ALA A 76 1.33 -8.14 0.64
N GLU A 77 1.11 -9.23 1.38
CA GLU A 77 1.96 -9.59 2.52
C GLU A 77 1.95 -8.53 3.64
N VAL A 78 0.78 -7.96 3.90
CA VAL A 78 0.58 -7.00 5.00
C VAL A 78 0.88 -7.66 6.34
N GLU A 79 1.77 -7.06 7.12
CA GLU A 79 2.13 -7.53 8.47
C GLU A 79 0.86 -7.75 9.30
N GLN A 80 0.76 -8.93 9.91
CA GLN A 80 -0.31 -9.25 10.85
C GLN A 80 0.17 -8.87 12.26
N ILE A 81 -0.55 -7.96 12.90
CA ILE A 81 -0.23 -7.39 14.20
C ILE A 81 -1.28 -7.80 15.24
N ASP A 82 -0.84 -7.96 16.48
CA ASP A 82 -1.68 -8.17 17.65
C ASP A 82 -1.50 -7.03 18.67
N ASP A 83 -2.24 -7.08 19.78
CA ASP A 83 -2.19 -6.06 20.83
C ASP A 83 -0.82 -5.93 21.52
N ARG A 84 0.13 -6.83 21.24
CA ARG A 84 1.48 -6.80 21.80
C ARG A 84 2.49 -6.13 20.87
N ARG A 85 2.11 -5.84 19.63
CA ARG A 85 2.99 -5.20 18.64
C ARG A 85 3.49 -3.85 19.17
N HIS A 86 4.80 -3.69 19.22
CA HIS A 86 5.41 -2.40 19.49
C HIS A 86 5.04 -1.41 18.37
N LEU A 87 4.48 -0.26 18.73
CA LEU A 87 4.14 0.79 17.80
C LEU A 87 5.42 1.46 17.28
N GLY A 88 5.64 1.38 15.97
CA GLY A 88 6.73 2.09 15.33
C GLY A 88 6.48 3.59 15.25
N SER A 89 7.57 4.35 15.21
CA SER A 89 7.66 5.79 15.08
C SER A 89 8.37 6.14 13.77
N PRO A 90 8.17 7.34 13.20
CA PRO A 90 8.86 7.74 11.96
C PRO A 90 10.40 7.55 12.00
N THR A 91 11.02 7.64 13.17
CA THR A 91 12.46 7.42 13.35
C THR A 91 12.89 5.97 13.18
N ASP A 92 12.00 4.99 13.32
CA ASP A 92 12.30 3.57 13.11
C ASP A 92 12.51 3.23 11.62
N TRP A 93 12.13 4.14 10.72
CA TRP A 93 12.29 4.03 9.27
C TRP A 93 13.07 5.22 8.66
N ALA A 94 13.72 6.01 9.50
CA ALA A 94 14.66 7.03 9.04
C ALA A 94 15.95 6.34 8.56
N TRP A 95 16.51 6.83 7.47
CA TRP A 95 17.79 6.38 6.90
C TRP A 95 18.98 7.13 7.51
#